data_AF-A0AAV8YHD6-F1
#
_entry.id   AF-A0AAV8YHD6-F1
#
_cell.length_a   1.000
_cell.length_b   1.000
_cell.length_c   1.000
_cell.angle_alpha   90.00
_cell.angle_beta   90.00
_cell.angle_gamma   90.00
#
_symmetry.space_group_name_H-M   'P 1'
#
loop_
_entity.id
_entity.type
_entity.pdbx_description
1 polymer ?
#
loop_
_entity_poly.entity_id
_entity_poly.type
_entity_poly.pdbx_seq_one_letter_code
_entity_poly.pdbx_strand_id
1 'polypeptide(L)'
;ERKSRSESEQYISECDDEEITLSNNLSFIGKNGFTKWNKMAPPRNVRTRQENYVSRLPLSKLPTGSLKDPIDIWKYFVDDTIDTDLIEIQAFIELLYYAGLLKANHLNADDLWKTNGSGVEIFRVTMSLSRFRFLLRCIKIDDKATREERLKNDKLAPIRDFFE
;
A
#
# COMPACT_ATOMS: atom_id res chain seq x y z
N GLU A 1 48.55 -5.95 16.65
CA GLU A 1 48.80 -5.98 18.10
C GLU A 1 47.58 -5.47 18.86
N ARG A 2 47.13 -6.23 19.87
CA ARG A 2 46.15 -5.80 20.88
C ARG A 2 46.89 -5.24 22.08
N LYS A 3 46.46 -4.09 22.60
CA LYS A 3 46.55 -3.60 24.01
C LYS A 3 46.07 -2.15 23.97
N SER A 4 45.39 -1.56 24.94
CA SER A 4 44.78 -1.97 26.20
C SER A 4 44.00 -0.72 26.62
N ARG A 5 42.71 -0.84 26.92
CA ARG A 5 41.90 0.26 27.45
C ARG A 5 42.37 0.51 28.88
N SER A 6 42.89 1.70 29.16
CA SER A 6 43.15 2.19 30.52
C SER A 6 42.17 3.34 30.77
N GLU A 7 41.25 3.10 31.69
CA GLU A 7 40.32 4.09 32.22
C GLU A 7 41.09 4.94 33.24
N SER A 8 41.04 6.26 33.09
CA SER A 8 41.55 7.21 34.07
C SER A 8 40.39 8.12 34.44
N GLU A 9 39.88 7.94 35.65
CA GLU A 9 38.88 8.80 36.28
C GLU A 9 39.52 10.18 36.54
N GLN A 10 38.96 11.24 35.95
CA GLN A 10 39.33 12.60 36.30
C GLN A 10 38.24 13.19 37.18
N TYR A 11 38.63 13.46 38.43
CA TYR A 11 37.87 14.15 39.46
C TYR A 11 37.39 15.51 38.94
N ILE A 12 36.09 15.77 39.04
CA ILE A 12 35.53 17.11 38.83
C ILE A 12 35.69 17.87 40.13
N SER A 13 36.62 18.82 40.12
CA SER A 13 36.76 19.86 41.13
C SER A 13 35.55 20.78 41.06
N GLU A 14 34.86 20.98 42.19
CA GLU A 14 33.90 22.08 42.36
C GLU A 14 34.68 23.40 42.39
N CYS A 15 34.40 24.28 41.43
CA CYS A 15 34.75 25.69 41.48
C CYS A 15 33.49 26.50 41.16
N ASP A 16 32.91 26.99 42.25
CA ASP A 16 32.24 28.27 42.50
C ASP A 16 31.47 28.98 41.39
N ASP A 17 30.24 29.31 41.77
CA ASP A 17 29.22 30.05 41.04
C ASP A 17 29.71 31.39 40.47
N GLU A 18 29.89 31.45 39.15
CA GLU A 18 29.76 32.68 38.39
C GLU A 18 28.47 32.65 37.55
N GLU A 19 27.57 33.54 37.93
CA GLU A 19 26.24 33.77 37.38
C GLU A 19 26.30 34.22 35.91
N ILE A 20 26.05 33.29 34.97
CA ILE A 20 25.70 33.65 33.58
C ILE A 20 24.22 33.37 33.36
N THR A 21 23.44 34.44 33.53
CA THR A 21 22.04 34.52 33.10
C THR A 21 21.96 34.48 31.57
N LEU A 22 21.87 33.30 30.94
CA LEU A 22 21.32 33.21 29.57
C LEU A 22 20.86 31.81 29.12
N SER A 23 19.58 31.76 28.76
CA SER A 23 18.96 30.95 27.69
C SER A 23 18.37 29.56 28.01
N ASN A 24 17.08 29.60 28.35
CA ASN A 24 16.11 28.49 28.44
C ASN A 24 15.87 27.68 27.15
N ASN A 25 16.85 27.41 26.28
CA ASN A 25 16.62 26.59 25.06
C ASN A 25 17.89 25.87 24.56
N LEU A 26 18.32 24.84 25.28
CA LEU A 26 19.29 23.86 24.79
C LEU A 26 18.74 23.15 23.55
N SER A 27 19.41 23.29 22.42
CA SER A 27 19.01 22.68 21.14
C SER A 27 20.24 22.22 20.34
N PHE A 28 20.07 21.20 19.50
CA PHE A 28 21.07 20.77 18.52
C PHE A 28 20.70 21.30 17.13
N ILE A 29 21.69 21.66 16.33
CA ILE A 29 21.49 22.03 14.92
C ILE A 29 21.98 20.87 14.06
N GLY A 30 21.15 20.44 13.10
CA GLY A 30 21.45 19.38 12.16
C GLY A 30 22.50 19.79 11.13
N LYS A 31 23.07 18.81 10.41
CA LYS A 31 24.16 19.04 9.42
C LYS A 31 23.79 20.00 8.29
N ASN A 32 22.50 20.19 8.02
CA ASN A 32 22.00 21.14 7.04
C ASN A 32 21.97 22.59 7.57
N GLY A 33 22.34 22.84 8.83
CA GLY A 33 22.34 24.16 9.46
C GLY A 33 20.94 24.73 9.78
N PHE A 34 19.88 24.20 9.17
CA PHE A 34 18.52 24.71 9.31
C PHE A 34 17.67 23.93 10.31
N THR A 35 17.88 22.62 10.43
CA THR A 35 17.03 21.79 11.30
C THR A 35 17.49 21.89 12.74
N LYS A 36 16.64 22.46 13.61
CA LYS A 36 16.90 22.61 15.05
C LYS A 36 16.12 21.57 15.86
N TRP A 37 16.83 20.75 16.62
CA TRP A 37 16.29 19.73 17.52
C TRP A 37 16.31 20.25 18.95
N ASN A 38 15.15 20.39 19.59
CA ASN A 38 15.09 20.78 21.00
C ASN A 38 15.57 19.60 21.87
N LYS A 39 16.45 19.87 22.85
CA LYS A 39 16.94 18.84 23.79
C LYS A 39 15.93 18.51 24.89
N MET A 40 14.96 19.38 25.12
CA MET A 40 13.93 19.19 26.13
C MET A 40 12.71 18.51 25.53
N ALA A 41 12.13 17.57 26.29
CA ALA A 41 10.83 17.02 25.97
C ALA A 41 9.79 18.16 25.90
N PRO A 42 8.84 18.13 24.96
CA PRO A 42 7.81 19.14 24.87
C PRO A 42 7.02 19.22 26.20
N PRO A 43 6.55 20.42 26.60
CA PRO A 43 5.81 20.58 27.85
C PRO A 43 4.57 19.68 27.87
N ARG A 44 4.33 19.01 29.00
CA ARG A 44 3.23 18.02 29.14
C ARG A 44 1.83 18.65 29.04
N ASN A 45 1.70 19.96 29.28
CA ASN A 45 0.45 20.72 29.17
C ASN A 45 0.31 21.44 27.82
N VAL A 46 0.68 20.78 26.73
CA VAL A 46 0.35 21.25 25.38
C VAL A 46 -0.89 20.49 24.92
N ARG A 47 -1.87 21.20 24.35
CA ARG A 47 -3.02 20.58 23.70
C ARG A 47 -2.50 19.60 22.64
N THR A 48 -2.70 18.30 22.84
CA THR A 48 -2.41 17.28 21.83
C THR A 48 -3.11 17.69 20.55
N ARG A 49 -2.38 17.72 19.42
CA ARG A 49 -2.97 18.01 18.10
C ARG A 49 -4.16 17.07 17.92
N GLN A 50 -5.30 17.54 17.37
CA GLN A 50 -6.43 16.65 17.10
C GLN A 50 -5.93 15.45 16.30
N GLU A 51 -5.96 14.28 16.93
CA GLU A 51 -5.66 13.01 16.29
C GLU A 51 -6.85 12.73 15.37
N ASN A 52 -6.60 12.46 14.10
CA ASN A 52 -7.66 12.10 13.16
C ASN A 52 -8.24 10.75 13.61
N TYR A 53 -9.31 10.79 14.40
CA TYR A 53 -10.15 9.62 14.63
C TYR A 53 -10.67 9.17 13.27
N VAL A 54 -10.13 8.06 12.76
CA VAL A 54 -10.72 7.34 11.63
C VAL A 54 -12.01 6.70 12.14
N SER A 55 -13.08 7.51 12.20
CA SER A 55 -14.39 7.12 12.70
C SER A 55 -15.19 6.27 11.71
N ARG A 56 -14.78 6.28 10.44
CA ARG A 56 -15.34 5.43 9.39
C ARG A 56 -14.30 4.38 9.07
N LEU A 57 -14.60 3.13 9.42
CA LEU A 57 -13.95 2.01 8.76
C LEU A 57 -14.18 2.22 7.24
N PRO A 58 -13.14 2.09 6.40
CA PRO A 58 -13.31 2.15 4.96
C PRO A 58 -14.10 0.91 4.53
N LEU A 59 -15.42 0.94 4.70
CA LEU A 59 -16.29 0.03 3.99
C LEU A 59 -16.21 0.42 2.52
N SER A 60 -16.23 -0.59 1.64
CA SER A 60 -16.40 -0.34 0.22
C SER A 60 -17.64 0.53 0.02
N LYS A 61 -17.46 1.77 -0.46
CA LYS A 61 -18.58 2.66 -0.84
C LYS A 61 -19.32 2.18 -2.08
N LEU A 62 -18.86 1.07 -2.67
CA LEU A 62 -19.47 0.46 -3.84
C LEU A 62 -20.93 0.09 -3.54
N PRO A 63 -21.84 0.27 -4.52
CA PRO A 63 -23.25 -0.09 -4.39
C PRO A 63 -23.48 -1.60 -4.18
N THR A 64 -22.42 -2.41 -4.24
CA THR A 64 -22.41 -3.86 -4.03
C THR A 64 -22.72 -4.29 -2.59
N GLY A 65 -22.70 -3.37 -1.61
CA GLY A 65 -22.98 -3.70 -0.20
C GLY A 65 -24.37 -4.29 0.07
N SER A 66 -25.31 -4.18 -0.89
CA SER A 66 -26.65 -4.78 -0.81
C SER A 66 -26.77 -6.14 -1.51
N LEU A 67 -25.80 -6.51 -2.34
CA LEU A 67 -25.80 -7.76 -3.11
C LEU A 67 -25.37 -8.92 -2.21
N LYS A 68 -26.10 -10.03 -2.28
CA LYS A 68 -25.80 -11.23 -1.50
C LYS A 68 -25.11 -12.31 -2.32
N ASP A 69 -25.44 -12.38 -3.60
CA ASP A 69 -24.92 -13.41 -4.48
C ASP A 69 -23.54 -13.01 -5.02
N PRO A 70 -22.51 -13.87 -4.85
CA PRO A 70 -21.16 -13.55 -5.29
C PRO A 70 -21.08 -13.17 -6.77
N ILE A 71 -21.86 -13.84 -7.62
CA ILE A 71 -21.87 -13.59 -9.06
C ILE A 71 -22.35 -12.17 -9.39
N ASP A 72 -23.32 -11.63 -8.65
CA ASP A 72 -23.83 -10.28 -8.89
C ASP A 72 -22.82 -9.22 -8.47
N ILE A 73 -22.04 -9.49 -7.41
CA ILE A 73 -20.91 -8.66 -7.03
C ILE A 73 -19.86 -8.67 -8.14
N TRP A 74 -19.54 -9.85 -8.70
CA TRP A 74 -18.53 -9.98 -9.76
C TRP A 74 -18.99 -9.36 -11.09
N LYS A 75 -20.28 -9.42 -11.43
CA LYS A 75 -20.84 -8.72 -12.59
C LYS A 75 -20.65 -7.21 -12.50
N TYR A 76 -20.54 -6.63 -11.30
CA TYR A 76 -20.22 -5.21 -11.18
C TYR A 76 -18.81 -4.87 -11.71
N PHE A 77 -17.87 -5.82 -11.64
CA PHE A 77 -16.47 -5.63 -12.05
C PHE A 77 -16.16 -6.21 -13.43
N VAL A 78 -17.10 -6.90 -14.05
CA VAL A 78 -16.94 -7.56 -15.36
C VAL A 78 -17.98 -6.99 -16.30
N ASP A 79 -17.60 -6.72 -17.55
CA ASP A 79 -18.55 -6.20 -18.53
C ASP A 79 -19.72 -7.18 -18.75
N ASP A 80 -20.96 -6.70 -18.62
CA ASP A 80 -22.20 -7.48 -18.83
C ASP A 80 -22.30 -8.11 -20.22
N THR A 81 -21.52 -7.62 -21.19
CA THR A 81 -21.45 -8.18 -22.55
C THR A 81 -20.66 -9.48 -22.63
N ILE A 82 -20.12 -9.96 -21.51
CA ILE A 82 -19.25 -11.12 -21.48
C ILE A 82 -19.98 -12.30 -20.86
N ASP A 83 -20.03 -13.39 -21.64
CA ASP A 83 -20.42 -14.70 -21.13
C ASP A 83 -19.28 -15.24 -20.24
N THR A 84 -19.46 -15.16 -18.92
CA THR A 84 -18.56 -15.73 -17.89
C THR A 84 -19.36 -16.31 -16.73
N ASP A 85 -18.87 -17.42 -16.17
CA ASP A 85 -19.43 -18.05 -14.98
C ASP A 85 -18.63 -17.72 -13.71
N LEU A 86 -19.26 -17.88 -12.55
CA LEU A 86 -18.59 -17.68 -11.25
C LEU A 86 -17.33 -18.55 -11.11
N ILE A 87 -17.40 -19.80 -11.54
CA ILE A 87 -16.29 -20.76 -11.50
C ILE A 87 -15.12 -20.26 -12.35
N GLU A 88 -15.42 -19.69 -13.52
CA GLU A 88 -14.40 -19.16 -14.41
C GLU A 88 -13.70 -17.93 -13.82
N ILE A 89 -14.47 -17.03 -13.19
CA ILE A 89 -13.91 -15.86 -12.51
C ILE A 89 -13.06 -16.29 -11.32
N GLN A 90 -13.53 -17.26 -10.53
CA GLN A 90 -12.75 -17.82 -9.41
C GLN A 90 -11.45 -18.44 -9.90
N ALA A 91 -11.52 -19.30 -10.92
CA ALA A 91 -10.35 -19.92 -11.55
C ALA A 91 -9.36 -18.87 -12.08
N PHE A 92 -9.86 -17.79 -12.68
CA PHE A 92 -9.04 -16.67 -13.14
C PHE A 92 -8.29 -15.99 -11.99
N ILE A 93 -8.98 -15.68 -10.89
CA ILE A 93 -8.39 -15.06 -9.70
C ILE A 93 -7.38 -16.02 -9.05
N GLU A 94 -7.67 -17.31 -8.98
CA GLU A 94 -6.74 -18.33 -8.48
C GLU A 94 -5.44 -18.36 -9.29
N LEU A 95 -5.51 -18.26 -10.61
CA LEU A 95 -4.31 -18.19 -11.44
C LEU A 95 -3.48 -16.93 -11.16
N LEU A 96 -4.11 -15.79 -10.88
CA LEU A 96 -3.39 -14.58 -10.45
C LEU A 96 -2.70 -14.79 -9.09
N TYR A 97 -3.36 -15.43 -8.13
CA TYR A 97 -2.75 -15.78 -6.84
C TYR A 97 -1.58 -16.75 -7.02
N TYR A 98 -1.73 -17.78 -7.86
CA TYR A 98 -0.65 -18.72 -8.17
C TYR A 98 0.54 -18.03 -8.85
N ALA A 99 0.31 -17.08 -9.76
CA ALA A 99 1.39 -16.31 -10.37
C ALA A 99 2.17 -15.52 -9.31
N GLY A 100 1.47 -14.93 -8.34
CA GLY A 100 2.08 -14.24 -7.20
C GLY A 100 2.86 -15.20 -6.28
N LEU A 101 2.29 -16.36 -5.96
CA LEU A 101 2.93 -17.39 -5.13
C LEU A 101 4.24 -17.88 -5.73
N LEU A 102 4.26 -18.08 -7.05
CA LEU A 102 5.45 -18.48 -7.80
C LEU A 102 6.44 -17.33 -8.02
N LYS A 103 6.13 -16.12 -7.55
CA LYS A 103 6.88 -14.88 -7.80
C LYS A 103 7.09 -14.60 -9.29
N ALA A 104 6.14 -15.04 -10.12
CA ALA A 104 6.20 -14.97 -11.58
C ALA A 104 5.66 -13.65 -12.17
N ASN A 105 5.42 -12.64 -11.33
CA ASN A 105 4.85 -11.34 -11.74
C ASN A 105 5.66 -10.60 -12.83
N HIS A 106 6.94 -10.95 -12.97
CA HIS A 106 7.86 -10.36 -13.95
C HIS A 106 7.96 -11.17 -15.25
N LEU A 107 7.35 -12.36 -15.30
CA LEU A 107 7.35 -13.22 -16.47
C LEU A 107 6.20 -12.87 -17.40
N ASN A 108 6.38 -13.13 -18.70
CA ASN A 108 5.27 -13.06 -19.63
C ASN A 108 4.31 -14.22 -19.35
N ALA A 109 3.00 -13.98 -19.45
CA ALA A 109 1.99 -15.03 -19.42
C ALA A 109 2.28 -16.15 -20.43
N ASP A 110 2.87 -15.86 -21.60
CA ASP A 110 3.29 -16.92 -22.54
C ASP A 110 4.24 -17.94 -21.89
N ASP A 111 5.16 -17.49 -21.03
CA ASP A 111 6.13 -18.36 -20.36
C ASP A 111 5.45 -19.31 -19.37
N LEU A 112 4.43 -18.83 -18.65
CA LEU A 112 3.65 -19.61 -17.71
C LEU A 112 2.81 -20.70 -18.41
N TRP A 113 2.35 -20.43 -19.63
CA TRP A 113 1.52 -21.36 -20.43
C TRP A 113 2.32 -22.27 -21.37
N LYS A 114 3.66 -22.26 -21.33
CA LYS A 114 4.50 -23.12 -22.18
C LYS A 114 4.23 -24.62 -21.97
N THR A 115 4.32 -25.38 -23.05
CA THR A 115 4.16 -26.85 -23.08
C THR A 115 5.47 -27.62 -23.16
N ASN A 116 6.59 -26.95 -23.40
CA ASN A 116 7.93 -27.55 -23.56
C ASN A 116 8.58 -27.99 -22.23
N GLY A 117 7.79 -28.13 -21.16
CA GLY A 117 8.28 -28.49 -19.82
C GLY A 117 8.77 -27.32 -18.97
N SER A 118 8.94 -26.12 -19.52
CA SER A 118 9.33 -24.93 -18.73
C SER A 118 8.17 -24.09 -18.22
N GLY A 119 6.94 -24.37 -18.67
CA GLY A 119 5.73 -23.71 -18.19
C GLY A 119 5.18 -24.37 -16.93
N VAL A 120 4.15 -23.77 -16.35
CA VAL A 120 3.52 -24.25 -15.12
C VAL A 120 2.17 -24.86 -15.46
N GLU A 121 2.03 -26.17 -15.21
CA GLU A 121 0.91 -26.97 -15.74
C GLU A 121 -0.46 -26.47 -15.29
N ILE A 122 -0.56 -25.97 -14.05
CA ILE A 122 -1.82 -25.50 -13.47
C ILE A 122 -2.47 -24.42 -14.36
N PHE A 123 -1.67 -23.53 -14.96
CA PHE A 123 -2.21 -22.42 -15.76
C PHE A 123 -2.95 -22.91 -17.00
N ARG A 124 -2.34 -23.83 -17.77
CA ARG A 124 -2.92 -24.36 -19.00
C ARG A 124 -4.04 -25.37 -18.77
N VAL A 125 -4.03 -26.08 -17.63
CA VAL A 125 -5.08 -27.02 -17.26
C VAL A 125 -6.32 -26.29 -16.78
N THR A 126 -6.16 -25.16 -16.07
CA THR A 126 -7.28 -24.36 -15.57
C THR A 126 -7.99 -23.57 -16.68
N MET A 127 -7.25 -22.86 -17.54
CA MET A 127 -7.84 -22.17 -18.70
C MET A 127 -6.83 -21.90 -19.80
N SER A 128 -7.32 -21.63 -21.01
CA SER A 128 -6.43 -21.25 -22.12
C SER A 128 -5.80 -19.86 -21.91
N LEU A 129 -4.59 -19.66 -22.43
CA LEU A 129 -3.90 -18.37 -22.40
C LEU A 129 -4.72 -17.26 -23.07
N SER A 130 -5.40 -17.58 -24.18
CA SER A 130 -6.27 -16.65 -24.89
C SER A 130 -7.43 -16.19 -24.02
N ARG A 131 -8.05 -17.11 -23.28
CA ARG A 131 -9.16 -16.78 -22.37
C ARG A 131 -8.68 -15.98 -21.16
N PHE A 132 -7.57 -16.37 -20.54
CA PHE A 132 -6.96 -15.62 -19.45
C PHE A 132 -6.65 -14.16 -19.85
N ARG A 133 -6.03 -13.96 -21.03
CA ARG A 133 -5.75 -12.62 -21.58
C ARG A 133 -7.02 -11.83 -21.91
N PHE A 134 -8.07 -12.52 -22.34
CA PHE A 134 -9.36 -11.90 -22.58
C PHE A 134 -9.96 -11.39 -21.26
N LEU A 135 -10.05 -12.24 -20.24
CA LEU A 135 -10.55 -11.86 -18.91
C LEU A 135 -9.75 -10.73 -18.27
N LEU A 136 -8.41 -10.74 -18.39
CA LEU A 136 -7.54 -9.65 -17.94
C LEU A 136 -7.93 -8.28 -18.52
N ARG A 137 -8.40 -8.22 -19.77
CA ARG A 137 -8.82 -6.96 -20.43
C ARG A 137 -10.24 -6.54 -20.08
N CYS A 138 -11.03 -7.49 -19.60
CA CYS A 138 -12.45 -7.34 -19.36
C CYS A 138 -12.78 -6.84 -17.95
N ILE A 139 -11.85 -6.99 -17.01
CA ILE A 139 -12.01 -6.50 -15.64
C ILE A 139 -12.01 -4.97 -15.64
N LYS A 140 -13.05 -4.41 -15.02
CA LYS A 140 -13.25 -2.98 -14.84
C LYS A 140 -13.50 -2.70 -13.37
N ILE A 141 -12.93 -1.61 -12.89
CA ILE A 141 -13.07 -1.15 -11.50
C ILE A 141 -14.08 0.02 -11.43
N ASP A 142 -14.66 0.39 -12.58
CA ASP A 142 -15.44 1.61 -12.74
C ASP A 142 -16.59 1.44 -13.74
N ASP A 143 -17.67 2.15 -13.49
CA ASP A 143 -18.79 2.24 -14.41
C ASP A 143 -18.48 3.23 -15.55
N LYS A 144 -18.38 2.67 -16.77
CA LYS A 144 -18.09 3.44 -17.99
C LYS A 144 -19.16 4.49 -18.29
N ALA A 145 -20.43 4.25 -17.92
CA ALA A 145 -21.54 5.15 -18.23
C ALA A 145 -21.41 6.50 -17.49
N THR A 146 -20.95 6.47 -16.25
CA THR A 146 -20.81 7.67 -15.40
C THR A 146 -19.40 8.30 -15.44
N ARG A 147 -18.43 7.59 -16.02
CA ARG A 147 -17.01 7.97 -16.02
C ARG A 147 -16.72 9.29 -16.70
N GLU A 148 -17.33 9.57 -17.86
CA GLU A 148 -17.04 10.79 -18.63
C GLU A 148 -17.42 12.06 -17.87
N GLU A 149 -18.49 12.01 -17.09
CA GLU A 149 -18.92 13.12 -16.24
C GLU A 149 -18.01 13.29 -15.03
N ARG A 150 -17.64 12.18 -14.36
CA ARG A 150 -16.74 12.21 -13.20
C ARG A 150 -15.33 12.67 -13.56
N LEU A 151 -14.82 12.31 -14.74
CA LEU A 151 -13.47 12.69 -15.19
C LEU A 151 -13.28 14.22 -15.31
N LYS A 152 -14.36 14.98 -15.53
CA LYS A 152 -14.32 16.46 -15.56
C LYS A 152 -13.88 17.05 -14.22
N ASN A 153 -14.22 16.38 -13.12
CA ASN A 153 -13.97 16.85 -11.75
C ASN A 153 -12.84 16.06 -11.06
N ASP A 154 -12.70 14.76 -11.38
CA ASP A 154 -11.72 13.87 -10.77
C ASP A 154 -10.96 13.06 -11.84
N LYS A 155 -9.66 13.32 -11.96
CA LYS A 155 -8.78 12.59 -12.87
C LYS A 155 -8.63 11.10 -12.51
N LEU A 156 -8.87 10.74 -11.25
CA LEU A 156 -8.81 9.36 -10.77
C LEU A 156 -10.17 8.66 -10.75
N ALA A 157 -11.21 9.24 -11.37
CA ALA A 157 -12.54 8.63 -11.49
C ALA A 157 -12.52 7.12 -11.82
N PRO A 158 -11.65 6.60 -12.72
CA PRO A 158 -11.63 5.17 -13.05
C PRO A 158 -11.23 4.20 -11.93
N ILE A 159 -10.71 4.68 -10.81
CA ILE A 159 -10.30 3.84 -9.67
C ILE A 159 -10.75 4.41 -8.31
N ARG A 160 -11.40 5.59 -8.31
CA ARG A 160 -11.70 6.37 -7.11
C ARG A 160 -12.48 5.56 -6.08
N ASP A 161 -13.57 4.94 -6.52
CA ASP A 161 -14.52 4.24 -5.65
C ASP A 161 -13.92 2.98 -5.02
N PHE A 162 -12.82 2.46 -5.57
CA PHE A 162 -12.10 1.32 -5.02
C PHE A 162 -11.17 1.69 -3.85
N PHE A 163 -10.65 2.93 -3.84
CA PHE A 163 -9.66 3.39 -2.85
C PHE A 163 -10.24 4.31 -1.77
N GLU A 164 -11.55 4.55 -1.78
CA GLU A 164 -12.27 5.44 -0.85
C GLU A 164 -13.26 4.72 0.07
#